data_AF-N6Z8I3-F1
#
_entry.id   AF-N6Z8I3-F1
#
_cell.length_a   1.000
_cell.length_b   1.000
_cell.length_c   1.000
_cell.angle_alpha   90.00
_cell.angle_beta   90.00
_cell.angle_gamma   90.00
#
_symmetry.space_group_name_H-M   'P 1'
#
loop_
_entity.id
_entity.type
_entity.pdbx_description
1 polymer ?
#
loop_
_entity_poly.entity_id
_entity_poly.type
_entity_poly.pdbx_seq_one_letter_code
_entity_poly.pdbx_strand_id
1 'polypeptide(L)'
;MLEGAVLFNAHATRRFGTTTTSRAAAPFAVAGHGAGYASAADSDESARGEQWMPLWPQPTTLSELQRLLGEGRAQIGAKPVHEPLDMARAVAGLGTARGITAFQRYGYIERNGQANLAVPLGRFRVPDHVSPRLACLDDLEAWLVRLRRLARDKGATGRLKVAERQLADALFAVVQHPDESAHWQTVVTALANVETVLLSSGNVRCGPIPPLRPEWVSVADDASAEWRLAVAFALQAAGFRRNDRAPIDPVRRHWVASKNQETAVVMQGRRGVDDAVALVRRRLIEATQTGLRRLPLMPARQAATRLADLAALTAGEVDLDHTLSCARVLMAVKGREWAQRPQTTQNPVMVRWPDEGWQAIRLAMLPWPLPDGRSVGTDPAILRRLESGDAATAIELALRRLRAAGVSATIRAGTVAPETARLWAAALAFPVGRETAGKLVQRLDPQSSTA
;
A
#
# COMPACT_ATOMS: atom_id res chain seq x y z
N MET A 1 33.13 -27.31 7.68
CA MET A 1 33.71 -28.04 6.54
C MET A 1 32.83 -27.76 5.33
N LEU A 2 33.40 -27.38 4.19
CA LEU A 2 32.65 -27.12 2.94
C LEU A 2 32.67 -28.37 2.09
N GLU A 3 31.55 -29.10 2.06
CA GLU A 3 31.41 -30.31 1.25
C GLU A 3 31.25 -29.94 -0.23
N GLY A 4 31.89 -30.70 -1.13
CA GLY A 4 31.77 -30.49 -2.58
C GLY A 4 32.38 -29.19 -3.11
N ALA A 5 33.30 -28.54 -2.38
CA ALA A 5 33.91 -27.26 -2.76
C ALA A 5 34.43 -27.22 -4.21
N VAL A 6 35.01 -28.33 -4.70
CA VAL A 6 35.55 -28.47 -6.06
C VAL A 6 34.47 -28.42 -7.15
N LEU A 7 33.19 -28.59 -6.79
CA LEU A 7 32.07 -28.56 -7.71
C LEU A 7 31.47 -27.15 -7.90
N PHE A 8 31.83 -26.17 -7.06
CA PHE A 8 31.44 -24.77 -7.22
C PHE A 8 32.28 -24.09 -8.32
N ASN A 9 32.13 -24.56 -9.55
CA ASN A 9 32.88 -24.05 -10.71
C ASN A 9 32.10 -22.95 -11.43
N ALA A 10 32.80 -21.87 -11.78
CA ALA A 10 32.24 -20.80 -12.60
C ALA A 10 32.28 -21.20 -14.08
N HIS A 11 31.18 -20.97 -14.79
CA HIS A 11 31.07 -21.19 -16.23
C HIS A 11 30.88 -19.86 -16.97
N ALA A 12 31.45 -19.75 -18.17
CA ALA A 12 31.15 -18.63 -19.06
C ALA A 12 29.76 -18.81 -19.68
N THR A 13 28.85 -17.87 -19.47
CA THR A 13 27.52 -17.89 -20.10
C THR A 13 27.52 -17.09 -21.40
N ARG A 14 27.19 -17.73 -22.52
CA ARG A 14 27.16 -17.11 -23.86
C ARG A 14 25.98 -16.14 -24.01
N ARG A 15 26.27 -14.84 -23.91
CA ARG A 15 25.87 -13.80 -24.90
C ARG A 15 26.71 -12.55 -24.61
N PHE A 16 27.84 -12.41 -25.30
CA PHE A 16 28.59 -11.15 -25.35
C PHE A 16 27.80 -10.14 -26.19
N GLY A 17 26.72 -9.60 -25.62
CA GLY A 17 25.99 -8.47 -26.16
C GLY A 17 26.57 -7.17 -25.60
N THR A 18 26.70 -6.16 -26.44
CA THR A 18 27.36 -4.85 -26.17
C THR A 18 26.70 -3.99 -25.08
N THR A 19 25.67 -4.49 -24.38
CA THR A 19 24.83 -3.69 -23.48
C THR A 19 24.70 -4.23 -22.06
N THR A 20 25.29 -5.39 -21.71
CA THR A 20 25.29 -5.91 -20.33
C THR A 20 26.69 -6.40 -19.96
N THR A 21 27.11 -6.14 -18.71
CA THR A 21 28.42 -6.55 -18.21
C THR A 21 28.54 -8.07 -18.23
N SER A 22 29.48 -8.59 -19.02
CA SER A 22 29.80 -10.02 -19.07
C SER A 22 30.32 -10.46 -17.70
N ARG A 23 29.63 -11.40 -17.05
CA ARG A 23 30.02 -11.99 -15.77
C ARG A 23 30.11 -13.50 -15.92
N ALA A 24 31.10 -14.10 -15.26
CA ALA A 24 31.14 -15.55 -15.06
C ALA A 24 29.93 -15.95 -14.19
N ALA A 25 29.23 -17.01 -14.56
CA ALA A 25 28.13 -17.54 -13.78
C ALA A 25 28.65 -18.67 -12.88
N ALA A 26 28.66 -18.44 -11.58
CA ALA A 26 28.86 -19.48 -10.59
C ALA A 26 27.50 -19.94 -10.02
N PRO A 27 27.37 -21.21 -9.57
CA PRO A 27 26.13 -21.70 -8.97
C PRO A 27 25.71 -20.80 -7.81
N PHE A 28 24.46 -20.31 -7.82
CA PHE A 28 23.86 -19.49 -6.76
C PHE A 28 24.63 -18.21 -6.37
N ALA A 29 25.37 -17.62 -7.31
CA ALA A 29 26.06 -16.35 -7.14
C ALA A 29 25.28 -15.19 -7.77
N VAL A 30 25.15 -14.08 -7.03
CA VAL A 30 24.42 -12.87 -7.45
C VAL A 30 25.22 -11.61 -7.11
N ALA A 31 24.79 -10.45 -7.63
CA ALA A 31 25.36 -9.17 -7.23
C ALA A 31 25.14 -8.91 -5.73
N GLY A 32 26.02 -8.10 -5.12
CA GLY A 32 25.81 -7.65 -3.74
C GLY A 32 24.68 -6.63 -3.65
N HIS A 33 23.97 -6.63 -2.53
CA HIS A 33 22.99 -5.59 -2.20
C HIS A 33 23.02 -5.36 -0.69
N GLY A 34 23.07 -4.10 -0.28
CA GLY A 34 23.18 -3.67 1.11
C GLY A 34 21.85 -3.76 1.87
N ALA A 35 21.10 -4.84 1.69
CA ALA A 35 19.79 -5.06 2.32
C ALA A 35 19.54 -6.56 2.60
N GLY A 36 18.59 -6.84 3.48
CA GLY A 36 18.14 -8.16 3.90
C GLY A 36 19.00 -8.80 5.00
N TYR A 37 19.77 -8.01 5.76
CA TYR A 37 20.54 -8.48 6.93
C TYR A 37 20.92 -7.34 7.89
N ALA A 38 21.15 -7.67 9.17
CA ALA A 38 21.24 -6.70 10.26
C ALA A 38 22.43 -5.72 10.18
N SER A 39 23.54 -6.10 9.55
CA SER A 39 24.76 -5.29 9.48
C SER A 39 25.02 -4.65 8.12
N ALA A 40 24.00 -4.56 7.27
CA ALA A 40 24.19 -4.11 5.89
C ALA A 40 24.68 -2.64 5.82
N ALA A 41 25.56 -2.34 4.88
CA ALA A 41 26.07 -1.00 4.62
C ALA A 41 26.14 -0.70 3.12
N ASP A 42 26.14 0.58 2.76
CA ASP A 42 26.27 1.04 1.36
C ASP A 42 27.58 0.55 0.72
N SER A 43 28.64 0.36 1.52
CA SER A 43 29.90 -0.22 1.07
C SER A 43 29.75 -1.66 0.55
N ASP A 44 28.75 -2.38 1.04
CA ASP A 44 28.53 -3.79 0.72
C ASP A 44 27.87 -3.97 -0.66
N GLU A 45 27.39 -2.89 -1.29
CA GLU A 45 26.96 -2.90 -2.69
C GLU A 45 28.14 -2.91 -3.67
N SER A 46 29.31 -2.41 -3.23
CA SER A 46 30.56 -2.44 -4.01
C SER A 46 31.34 -3.76 -3.88
N ALA A 47 30.86 -4.65 -3.00
CA ALA A 47 31.39 -5.99 -2.76
C ALA A 47 31.35 -6.87 -4.03
N ARG A 48 32.23 -7.88 -4.10
CA ARG A 48 32.40 -8.77 -5.27
C ARG A 48 31.21 -9.70 -5.55
N GLY A 49 30.06 -9.48 -4.91
CA GLY A 49 28.85 -10.27 -5.04
C GLY A 49 28.46 -10.95 -3.73
N GLU A 50 27.36 -11.69 -3.83
CA GLU A 50 26.83 -12.54 -2.76
C GLU A 50 26.73 -13.98 -3.27
N GLN A 51 27.13 -14.93 -2.42
CA GLN A 51 27.07 -16.36 -2.68
C GLN A 51 26.06 -17.02 -1.72
N TRP A 52 25.12 -17.76 -2.30
CA TRP A 52 24.10 -18.50 -1.56
C TRP A 52 24.51 -19.97 -1.52
N MET A 53 24.88 -20.47 -0.35
CA MET A 53 25.33 -21.85 -0.16
C MET A 53 24.15 -22.72 0.28
N PRO A 54 23.68 -23.68 -0.54
CA PRO A 54 22.57 -24.54 -0.16
C PRO A 54 22.91 -25.40 1.06
N LEU A 55 21.90 -25.63 1.90
CA LEU A 55 21.94 -26.48 3.07
C LEU A 55 20.84 -27.53 2.93
N TRP A 56 21.19 -28.80 3.11
CA TRP A 56 20.30 -29.94 3.05
C TRP A 56 20.59 -30.88 4.23
N PRO A 57 19.57 -31.50 4.85
CA PRO A 57 19.76 -32.33 6.03
C PRO A 57 20.08 -33.80 5.69
N GLN A 58 19.78 -34.26 4.47
CA GLN A 58 19.91 -35.66 4.07
C GLN A 58 21.24 -35.92 3.33
N PRO A 59 21.93 -37.04 3.56
CA PRO A 59 23.11 -37.39 2.77
C PRO A 59 22.83 -37.33 1.26
N THR A 60 23.76 -36.76 0.48
CA THR A 60 23.63 -36.59 -0.97
C THR A 60 24.82 -37.23 -1.67
N THR A 61 24.59 -37.92 -2.77
CA THR A 61 25.67 -38.54 -3.56
C THR A 61 26.41 -37.49 -4.39
N LEU A 62 27.65 -37.81 -4.79
CA LEU A 62 28.44 -36.92 -5.65
C LEU A 62 27.72 -36.56 -6.96
N SER A 63 27.04 -37.54 -7.58
CA SER A 63 26.27 -37.34 -8.82
C SER A 63 25.08 -36.41 -8.64
N GLU A 64 24.38 -36.49 -7.51
CA GLU A 64 23.27 -35.59 -7.19
C GLU A 64 23.77 -34.17 -6.96
N LEU A 65 24.89 -34.02 -6.25
CA LEU A 65 25.50 -32.72 -6.00
C LEU A 65 26.03 -32.07 -7.30
N GLN A 66 26.61 -32.85 -8.21
CA GLN A 66 27.01 -32.38 -9.54
C GLN A 66 25.81 -31.89 -10.37
N ARG A 67 24.69 -32.60 -10.34
CA ARG A 67 23.46 -32.15 -11.00
C ARG A 67 22.91 -30.87 -10.37
N LEU A 68 22.83 -30.83 -9.04
CA LEU A 68 22.33 -29.66 -8.33
C LEU A 68 23.13 -28.39 -8.63
N LEU A 69 24.47 -28.48 -8.58
CA LEU A 69 25.34 -27.34 -8.84
C LEU A 69 25.47 -27.03 -10.33
N GLY A 70 25.43 -28.04 -11.21
CA GLY A 70 25.38 -27.85 -12.67
C GLY A 70 24.11 -27.14 -13.13
N GLU A 71 22.98 -27.40 -12.46
CA GLU A 71 21.71 -26.71 -12.63
C GLU A 71 21.59 -25.42 -11.79
N GLY A 72 22.59 -25.08 -10.97
CA GLY A 72 22.55 -24.07 -9.89
C GLY A 72 22.35 -22.61 -10.34
N ARG A 73 21.78 -22.39 -11.52
CA ARG A 73 21.31 -21.11 -12.03
C ARG A 73 19.91 -20.89 -11.51
N ALA A 74 19.77 -20.04 -10.50
CA ALA A 74 18.46 -19.57 -10.08
C ALA A 74 17.82 -18.73 -11.20
N GLN A 75 16.55 -18.99 -11.46
CA GLN A 75 15.75 -18.28 -12.46
C GLN A 75 14.36 -17.98 -11.90
N ILE A 76 13.77 -16.86 -12.29
CA ILE A 76 12.36 -16.55 -12.09
C ILE A 76 11.69 -16.63 -13.47
N GLY A 77 10.84 -17.65 -13.67
CA GLY A 77 10.31 -17.97 -15.00
C GLY A 77 11.45 -18.26 -15.98
N ALA A 78 11.54 -17.50 -17.08
CA ALA A 78 12.61 -17.62 -18.07
C ALA A 78 13.81 -16.68 -17.82
N LYS A 79 13.79 -15.87 -16.76
CA LYS A 79 14.82 -14.84 -16.51
C LYS A 79 15.86 -15.34 -15.49
N PRO A 80 17.17 -15.21 -15.78
CA PRO A 80 18.20 -15.44 -14.78
C PRO A 80 18.11 -14.41 -13.65
N VAL A 81 18.38 -14.87 -12.43
CA VAL A 81 18.48 -14.03 -11.25
C VAL A 81 19.84 -13.31 -11.24
N HIS A 82 19.84 -12.03 -10.90
CA HIS A 82 21.06 -11.22 -10.83
C HIS A 82 21.28 -10.53 -9.48
N GLU A 83 20.24 -10.43 -8.65
CA GLU A 83 20.28 -9.70 -7.37
C GLU A 83 19.71 -10.53 -6.21
N PRO A 84 20.07 -10.20 -4.96
CA PRO A 84 19.70 -11.00 -3.80
C PRO A 84 18.18 -11.13 -3.57
N LEU A 85 17.38 -10.09 -3.83
CA LEU A 85 15.93 -10.19 -3.68
C LEU A 85 15.30 -11.12 -4.72
N ASP A 86 15.82 -11.09 -5.96
CA ASP A 86 15.38 -12.00 -7.01
C ASP A 86 15.81 -13.45 -6.68
N MET A 87 16.96 -13.62 -6.04
CA MET A 87 17.40 -14.93 -5.52
C MET A 87 16.43 -15.43 -4.44
N ALA A 88 16.08 -14.59 -3.48
CA ALA A 88 15.10 -14.94 -2.45
C ALA A 88 13.75 -15.33 -3.07
N ARG A 89 13.25 -14.57 -4.07
CA ARG A 89 12.00 -14.88 -4.77
C ARG A 89 12.09 -16.21 -5.55
N ALA A 90 13.19 -16.47 -6.24
CA ALA A 90 13.40 -17.73 -6.95
C ALA A 90 13.43 -18.92 -5.98
N VAL A 91 14.12 -18.79 -4.86
CA VAL A 91 14.17 -19.82 -3.81
C VAL A 91 12.78 -20.05 -3.21
N ALA A 92 12.04 -18.99 -2.88
CA ALA A 92 10.69 -19.09 -2.35
C ALA A 92 9.67 -19.69 -3.35
N GLY A 93 9.88 -19.48 -4.65
CA GLY A 93 9.04 -20.04 -5.71
C GLY A 93 9.32 -21.51 -6.06
N LEU A 94 10.48 -22.05 -5.66
CA LEU A 94 10.85 -23.45 -5.91
C LEU A 94 10.41 -24.40 -4.79
N GLY A 95 10.24 -23.89 -3.56
CA GLY A 95 9.98 -24.69 -2.37
C GLY A 95 11.09 -25.71 -2.09
N THR A 96 10.78 -26.72 -1.27
CA THR A 96 11.75 -27.76 -0.83
C THR A 96 11.98 -28.88 -1.84
N ALA A 97 11.51 -28.73 -3.09
CA ALA A 97 11.46 -29.77 -4.12
C ALA A 97 12.82 -30.43 -4.49
N ARG A 98 13.94 -29.90 -3.99
CA ARG A 98 15.31 -30.41 -4.22
C ARG A 98 16.02 -30.88 -2.93
N GLY A 99 15.29 -31.07 -1.83
CA GLY A 99 15.87 -31.44 -0.53
C GLY A 99 16.67 -30.33 0.16
N ILE A 100 16.75 -29.14 -0.46
CA ILE A 100 17.36 -27.95 0.12
C ILE A 100 16.37 -27.34 1.11
N THR A 101 16.80 -27.15 2.35
CA THR A 101 15.98 -26.58 3.43
C THR A 101 16.37 -25.14 3.76
N ALA A 102 17.59 -24.71 3.41
CA ALA A 102 18.02 -23.34 3.58
C ALA A 102 19.20 -22.99 2.65
N PHE A 103 19.50 -21.69 2.56
CA PHE A 103 20.73 -21.17 2.00
C PHE A 103 21.46 -20.33 3.04
N GLN A 104 22.74 -20.60 3.27
CA GLN A 104 23.63 -19.70 4.00
C GLN A 104 24.16 -18.65 3.04
N ARG A 105 23.91 -17.37 3.33
CA ARG A 105 24.32 -16.24 2.51
C ARG A 105 25.69 -15.73 2.95
N TYR A 106 26.57 -15.49 1.99
CA TYR A 106 27.89 -14.90 2.21
C TYR A 106 28.10 -13.71 1.26
N GLY A 107 28.48 -12.56 1.82
CA GLY A 107 28.90 -11.39 1.06
C GLY A 107 30.41 -11.28 1.01
N TYR A 108 30.98 -10.95 -0.16
CA TYR A 108 32.42 -10.79 -0.32
C TYR A 108 32.85 -9.34 -0.20
N ILE A 109 33.10 -8.90 1.03
CA ILE A 109 33.37 -7.50 1.37
C ILE A 109 34.87 -7.26 1.43
N GLU A 110 35.31 -6.13 0.87
CA GLU A 110 36.68 -5.66 1.00
C GLU A 110 36.83 -4.85 2.30
N ARG A 111 37.79 -5.26 3.15
CA ARG A 111 38.20 -4.50 4.35
C ARG A 111 39.69 -4.21 4.29
N ASN A 112 40.12 -3.12 4.93
CA ASN A 112 41.52 -2.72 5.04
C ASN A 112 42.26 -2.62 3.69
N GLY A 113 41.57 -2.16 2.64
CA GLY A 113 42.16 -1.77 1.36
C GLY A 113 42.70 -2.88 0.46
N GLN A 114 42.46 -4.16 0.80
CA GLN A 114 42.74 -5.32 -0.07
C GLN A 114 42.27 -6.70 0.48
N ALA A 115 41.89 -6.79 1.76
CA ALA A 115 41.47 -8.06 2.35
C ALA A 115 40.02 -8.38 1.95
N ASN A 116 39.85 -9.41 1.12
CA ASN A 116 38.54 -9.90 0.69
C ASN A 116 38.05 -10.93 1.72
N LEU A 117 36.98 -10.61 2.44
CA LEU A 117 36.41 -11.47 3.47
C LEU A 117 35.05 -11.98 3.01
N ALA A 118 34.83 -13.30 3.16
CA ALA A 118 33.50 -13.89 3.06
C ALA A 118 32.79 -13.69 4.40
N VAL A 119 31.86 -12.74 4.46
CA VAL A 119 31.11 -12.40 5.66
C VAL A 119 29.75 -13.07 5.61
N PRO A 120 29.34 -13.84 6.64
CA PRO A 120 28.00 -14.42 6.68
C PRO A 120 26.96 -13.30 6.78
N LEU A 121 26.01 -13.27 5.86
CA LEU A 121 24.91 -12.30 5.83
C LEU A 121 23.63 -12.86 6.48
N GLY A 122 23.66 -14.12 6.90
CA GLY A 122 22.53 -14.80 7.52
C GLY A 122 22.03 -15.98 6.69
N ARG A 123 20.95 -16.58 7.16
CA ARG A 123 20.37 -17.79 6.58
C ARG A 123 18.99 -17.50 6.02
N PHE A 124 18.77 -17.85 4.77
CA PHE A 124 17.46 -17.82 4.14
C PHE A 124 16.86 -19.22 4.17
N ARG A 125 15.70 -19.40 4.80
CA ARG A 125 15.03 -20.71 4.83
C ARG A 125 14.21 -20.89 3.56
N VAL A 126 14.28 -22.08 2.98
CA VAL A 126 13.42 -22.43 1.85
C VAL A 126 12.02 -22.71 2.41
N PRO A 127 10.97 -22.02 1.94
CA PRO A 127 9.60 -22.29 2.40
C PRO A 127 9.18 -23.72 2.07
N ASP A 128 8.42 -24.35 2.98
CA ASP A 128 7.90 -25.71 2.78
C ASP A 128 6.85 -25.77 1.66
N HIS A 129 6.22 -24.64 1.34
CA HIS A 129 5.26 -24.52 0.25
C HIS A 129 5.40 -23.15 -0.44
N VAL A 130 4.95 -23.06 -1.69
CA VAL A 130 4.95 -21.82 -2.46
C VAL A 130 3.69 -21.02 -2.10
N SER A 131 3.84 -19.91 -1.39
CA SER A 131 2.70 -19.05 -1.04
C SER A 131 2.23 -18.23 -2.25
N PRO A 132 0.94 -18.32 -2.65
CA PRO A 132 0.40 -17.54 -3.78
C PRO A 132 0.43 -16.02 -3.51
N ARG A 133 0.58 -15.60 -2.25
CA ARG A 133 0.66 -14.20 -1.83
C ARG A 133 1.86 -13.49 -2.45
N LEU A 134 2.95 -14.21 -2.71
CA LEU A 134 4.16 -13.66 -3.33
C LEU A 134 3.94 -13.13 -4.75
N ALA A 135 2.86 -13.55 -5.41
CA ALA A 135 2.50 -13.03 -6.73
C ALA A 135 2.23 -11.51 -6.70
N CYS A 136 1.86 -10.93 -5.55
CA CYS A 136 1.74 -9.47 -5.39
C CYS A 136 3.04 -8.73 -5.74
N LEU A 137 4.21 -9.34 -5.49
CA LEU A 137 5.52 -8.72 -5.76
C LEU A 137 5.82 -8.58 -7.26
N ASP A 138 5.15 -9.36 -8.11
CA ASP A 138 5.32 -9.29 -9.56
C ASP A 138 4.88 -7.92 -10.11
N ASP A 139 3.92 -7.27 -9.45
CA ASP A 139 3.43 -5.94 -9.84
C ASP A 139 4.54 -4.86 -9.72
N LEU A 140 5.55 -5.11 -8.88
CA LEU A 140 6.63 -4.17 -8.59
C LEU A 140 7.90 -4.42 -9.41
N GLU A 141 8.07 -5.59 -10.05
CA GLU A 141 9.36 -6.06 -10.58
C GLU A 141 10.08 -5.04 -11.47
N ALA A 142 9.41 -4.54 -12.52
CA ALA A 142 10.00 -3.58 -13.44
C ALA A 142 10.26 -2.21 -12.79
N TRP A 143 9.46 -1.84 -11.79
CA TRP A 143 9.60 -0.58 -11.08
C TRP A 143 10.77 -0.62 -10.08
N LEU A 144 10.96 -1.73 -9.36
CA LEU A 144 12.08 -1.93 -8.45
C LEU A 144 13.44 -1.81 -9.15
N VAL A 145 13.56 -2.34 -10.38
CA VAL A 145 14.80 -2.18 -11.18
C VAL A 145 15.09 -0.70 -11.46
N ARG A 146 14.08 0.11 -11.78
CA ARG A 146 14.25 1.56 -12.00
C ARG A 146 14.58 2.29 -10.71
N LEU A 147 13.91 1.94 -9.62
CA LEU A 147 14.13 2.52 -8.29
C LEU A 147 15.57 2.28 -7.83
N ARG A 148 16.04 1.03 -7.88
CA ARG A 148 17.43 0.66 -7.54
C ARG A 148 18.44 1.41 -8.38
N ARG A 149 18.23 1.47 -9.70
CA ARG A 149 19.13 2.22 -10.58
C ARG A 149 19.21 3.69 -10.16
N LEU A 150 18.06 4.31 -9.88
CA LEU A 150 18.00 5.69 -9.44
C LEU A 150 18.67 5.90 -8.06
N ALA A 151 18.48 4.98 -7.11
CA ALA A 151 19.09 5.06 -5.78
C ALA A 151 20.62 4.89 -5.81
N ARG A 152 21.13 4.11 -6.77
CA ARG A 152 22.58 3.87 -6.98
C ARG A 152 23.27 4.97 -7.78
N ASP A 153 22.54 5.86 -8.44
CA ASP A 153 23.13 6.96 -9.18
C ASP A 153 23.97 7.86 -8.24
N LYS A 154 25.13 8.36 -8.71
CA LYS A 154 26.03 9.19 -7.90
C LYS A 154 25.34 10.44 -7.33
N GLY A 155 24.31 10.95 -8.02
CA GLY A 155 23.51 12.11 -7.61
C GLY A 155 22.28 11.78 -6.76
N ALA A 156 22.07 10.52 -6.37
CA ALA A 156 20.92 10.12 -5.57
C ALA A 156 20.98 10.73 -4.17
N THR A 157 19.85 11.23 -3.68
CA THR A 157 19.76 11.82 -2.33
C THR A 157 19.86 10.72 -1.27
N GLY A 158 20.43 11.05 -0.11
CA GLY A 158 20.51 10.10 1.01
C GLY A 158 19.13 9.58 1.45
N ARG A 159 18.09 10.42 1.39
CA ARG A 159 16.70 10.01 1.66
C ARG A 159 16.20 8.91 0.72
N LEU A 160 16.53 9.00 -0.57
CA LEU A 160 16.14 7.99 -1.54
C LEU A 160 16.87 6.66 -1.29
N LYS A 161 18.17 6.71 -1.00
CA LYS A 161 18.96 5.51 -0.67
C LYS A 161 18.40 4.78 0.55
N VAL A 162 18.13 5.53 1.63
CA VAL A 162 17.53 4.97 2.85
C VAL A 162 16.14 4.37 2.57
N ALA A 163 15.28 5.06 1.83
CA ALA A 163 13.95 4.58 1.52
C ALA A 163 13.97 3.31 0.64
N GLU A 164 14.86 3.25 -0.36
CA GLU A 164 15.04 2.06 -1.21
C GLU A 164 15.51 0.87 -0.39
N ARG A 165 16.52 1.06 0.48
CA ARG A 165 17.02 0.01 1.36
C ARG A 165 15.95 -0.51 2.33
N GLN A 166 15.19 0.39 2.96
CA GLN A 166 14.08 0.00 3.84
C GLN A 166 13.01 -0.83 3.10
N LEU A 167 12.71 -0.47 1.85
CA LEU A 167 11.81 -1.25 1.01
C LEU A 167 12.42 -2.61 0.68
N ALA A 168 13.69 -2.69 0.33
CA ALA A 168 14.37 -3.95 0.06
C ALA A 168 14.36 -4.88 1.29
N ASP A 169 14.67 -4.35 2.49
CA ASP A 169 14.60 -5.09 3.76
C ASP A 169 13.18 -5.64 4.02
N ALA A 170 12.15 -4.81 3.82
CA ALA A 170 10.75 -5.22 3.99
C ALA A 170 10.33 -6.31 2.99
N LEU A 171 10.76 -6.18 1.73
CA LEU A 171 10.49 -7.18 0.69
C LEU A 171 11.16 -8.52 1.01
N PHE A 172 12.40 -8.51 1.52
CA PHE A 172 13.07 -9.72 1.99
C PHE A 172 12.30 -10.42 3.11
N ALA A 173 11.80 -9.66 4.08
CA ALA A 173 11.01 -10.21 5.18
C ALA A 173 9.73 -10.88 4.67
N VAL A 174 9.00 -10.24 3.75
CA VAL A 174 7.81 -10.82 3.12
C VAL A 174 8.13 -12.09 2.32
N VAL A 175 9.26 -12.13 1.61
CA VAL A 175 9.65 -13.33 0.85
C VAL A 175 9.96 -14.52 1.77
N GLN A 176 10.46 -14.25 2.97
CA GLN A 176 10.73 -15.29 3.98
C GLN A 176 9.49 -15.67 4.81
N HIS A 177 8.58 -14.73 5.02
CA HIS A 177 7.38 -14.86 5.87
C HIS A 177 6.12 -14.39 5.12
N PRO A 178 5.75 -15.03 3.98
CA PRO A 178 4.71 -14.51 3.10
C PRO A 178 3.30 -14.55 3.69
N ASP A 179 3.07 -15.35 4.73
CA ASP A 179 1.74 -15.54 5.31
C ASP A 179 1.45 -14.60 6.48
N GLU A 180 2.45 -13.83 6.94
CA GLU A 180 2.36 -12.89 8.06
C GLU A 180 2.02 -11.48 7.55
N SER A 181 0.81 -10.99 7.83
CA SER A 181 0.34 -9.68 7.34
C SER A 181 1.16 -8.50 7.85
N ALA A 182 1.79 -8.62 9.02
CA ALA A 182 2.66 -7.58 9.59
C ALA A 182 3.85 -7.23 8.66
N HIS A 183 4.43 -8.22 7.99
CA HIS A 183 5.50 -7.98 7.03
C HIS A 183 4.98 -7.26 5.77
N TRP A 184 3.78 -7.61 5.31
CA TRP A 184 3.13 -6.91 4.21
C TRP A 184 2.77 -5.46 4.56
N GLN A 185 2.31 -5.19 5.79
CA GLN A 185 2.11 -3.83 6.31
C GLN A 185 3.41 -3.00 6.28
N THR A 186 4.52 -3.64 6.63
CA THR A 186 5.85 -3.01 6.56
C THR A 186 6.22 -2.66 5.11
N VAL A 187 5.96 -3.55 4.15
CA VAL A 187 6.17 -3.29 2.72
C VAL A 187 5.29 -2.12 2.25
N VAL A 188 4.00 -2.10 2.60
CA VAL A 188 3.10 -1.00 2.24
C VAL A 188 3.61 0.33 2.80
N THR A 189 4.04 0.36 4.06
CA THR A 189 4.61 1.56 4.67
C THR A 189 5.90 2.00 3.96
N ALA A 190 6.79 1.07 3.62
CA ALA A 190 8.03 1.38 2.89
C ALA A 190 7.75 1.90 1.46
N LEU A 191 6.76 1.33 0.77
CA LEU A 191 6.30 1.81 -0.54
C LEU A 191 5.79 3.25 -0.46
N ALA A 192 4.97 3.57 0.55
CA ALA A 192 4.47 4.92 0.76
C ALA A 192 5.59 5.93 0.97
N ASN A 193 6.61 5.57 1.76
CA ASN A 193 7.80 6.39 1.98
C ASN A 193 8.58 6.64 0.69
N VAL A 194 8.84 5.58 -0.09
CA VAL A 194 9.53 5.70 -1.39
C VAL A 194 8.76 6.63 -2.33
N GLU A 195 7.43 6.46 -2.48
CA GLU A 195 6.64 7.31 -3.37
C GLU A 195 6.65 8.77 -2.92
N THR A 196 6.58 9.03 -1.60
CA THR A 196 6.67 10.39 -1.04
C THR A 196 8.03 11.04 -1.36
N VAL A 197 9.12 10.28 -1.24
CA VAL A 197 10.47 10.76 -1.62
C VAL A 197 10.56 11.03 -3.12
N LEU A 198 10.02 10.15 -3.96
CA LEU A 198 10.05 10.32 -5.42
C LEU A 198 9.25 11.55 -5.87
N LEU A 199 8.04 11.75 -5.33
CA LEU A 199 7.17 12.87 -5.68
C LEU A 199 7.75 14.21 -5.19
N SER A 200 8.29 14.26 -3.96
CA SER A 200 8.89 15.48 -3.42
C SER A 200 10.21 15.88 -4.11
N SER A 201 10.94 14.91 -4.67
CA SER A 201 12.18 15.16 -5.42
C SER A 201 11.96 15.42 -6.92
N GLY A 202 10.72 15.31 -7.43
CA GLY A 202 10.43 15.49 -8.85
C GLY A 202 11.05 14.42 -9.76
N ASN A 203 11.36 13.23 -9.22
CA ASN A 203 12.06 12.17 -9.94
C ASN A 203 11.13 11.37 -10.89
N VAL A 204 10.68 12.04 -11.97
CA VAL A 204 9.73 11.49 -12.94
C VAL A 204 10.24 10.21 -13.64
N ARG A 205 11.56 10.00 -13.70
CA ARG A 205 12.18 8.84 -14.37
C ARG A 205 11.80 7.49 -13.76
N CYS A 206 11.65 7.41 -12.43
CA CYS A 206 11.23 6.17 -11.77
C CYS A 206 9.71 5.95 -11.93
N GLY A 207 8.97 7.05 -11.93
CA GLY A 207 7.51 7.07 -11.87
C GLY A 207 6.98 6.73 -10.47
N PRO A 208 5.68 6.96 -10.23
CA PRO A 208 5.01 6.59 -8.99
C PRO A 208 4.91 5.06 -8.87
N ILE A 209 4.33 4.57 -7.77
CA ILE A 209 4.04 3.14 -7.57
C ILE A 209 3.24 2.61 -8.78
N PRO A 210 3.63 1.45 -9.35
CA PRO A 210 2.93 0.88 -10.50
C PRO A 210 1.53 0.37 -10.11
N PRO A 211 0.64 0.10 -11.10
CA PRO A 211 -0.66 -0.48 -10.81
C PRO A 211 -0.57 -1.81 -10.05
N LEU A 212 -1.26 -1.90 -8.92
CA LEU A 212 -1.26 -3.05 -8.02
C LEU A 212 -2.50 -3.93 -8.24
N ARG A 213 -2.37 -5.23 -8.05
CA ARG A 213 -3.51 -6.15 -8.04
C ARG A 213 -4.35 -6.01 -6.76
N PRO A 214 -5.65 -6.39 -6.78
CA PRO A 214 -6.51 -6.33 -5.60
C PRO A 214 -5.96 -7.05 -4.37
N GLU A 215 -5.24 -8.16 -4.55
CA GLU A 215 -4.72 -9.04 -3.50
C GLU A 215 -3.77 -8.33 -2.52
N TRP A 216 -3.18 -7.20 -2.90
CA TRP A 216 -2.44 -6.33 -1.96
C TRP A 216 -3.27 -5.93 -0.73
N VAL A 217 -4.60 -5.82 -0.88
CA VAL A 217 -5.51 -5.50 0.23
C VAL A 217 -5.62 -6.66 1.22
N SER A 218 -5.67 -7.91 0.75
CA SER A 218 -5.88 -9.08 1.60
C SER A 218 -4.59 -9.59 2.24
N VAL A 219 -3.46 -9.53 1.53
CA VAL A 219 -2.17 -9.99 2.08
C VAL A 219 -1.67 -9.12 3.23
N ALA A 220 -2.01 -7.83 3.22
CA ALA A 220 -1.62 -6.87 4.26
C ALA A 220 -2.71 -6.66 5.33
N ASP A 221 -3.86 -7.33 5.27
CA ASP A 221 -4.92 -7.10 6.25
C ASP A 221 -4.50 -7.52 7.67
N ASP A 222 -4.37 -6.54 8.56
CA ASP A 222 -4.00 -6.70 9.98
C ASP A 222 -5.23 -6.57 10.90
N ALA A 223 -6.44 -6.50 10.33
CA ALA A 223 -7.70 -6.33 11.02
C ALA A 223 -7.84 -5.00 11.80
N SER A 224 -6.96 -4.02 11.57
CA SER A 224 -7.05 -2.69 12.18
C SER A 224 -8.16 -1.82 11.57
N ALA A 225 -8.58 -0.78 12.31
CA ALA A 225 -9.49 0.22 11.76
C ALA A 225 -8.78 1.08 10.71
N GLU A 226 -7.51 1.40 10.95
CA GLU A 226 -6.58 2.10 10.08
C GLU A 226 -6.54 1.45 8.69
N TRP A 227 -6.33 0.13 8.62
CA TRP A 227 -6.25 -0.58 7.35
C TRP A 227 -7.57 -0.55 6.58
N ARG A 228 -8.69 -0.82 7.27
CA ARG A 228 -10.02 -0.75 6.65
C ARG A 228 -10.37 0.64 6.13
N LEU A 229 -10.02 1.66 6.89
CA LEU A 229 -10.18 3.07 6.52
C LEU A 229 -9.28 3.42 5.32
N ALA A 230 -8.03 2.94 5.29
CA ALA A 230 -7.10 3.15 4.19
C ALA A 230 -7.65 2.54 2.89
N VAL A 231 -8.18 1.32 2.94
CA VAL A 231 -8.83 0.67 1.79
C VAL A 231 -10.03 1.47 1.29
N ALA A 232 -10.91 1.90 2.20
CA ALA A 232 -12.10 2.68 1.84
C ALA A 232 -11.73 4.05 1.24
N PHE A 233 -10.72 4.72 1.80
CA PHE A 233 -10.20 5.97 1.28
C PHE A 233 -9.57 5.80 -0.10
N ALA A 234 -8.78 4.75 -0.31
CA ALA A 234 -8.00 4.53 -1.53
C ALA A 234 -8.86 4.14 -2.72
N LEU A 235 -9.90 3.30 -2.50
CA LEU A 235 -10.71 2.72 -3.55
C LEU A 235 -11.98 3.53 -3.86
N GLN A 236 -12.01 4.80 -3.46
CA GLN A 236 -13.12 5.70 -3.75
C GLN A 236 -12.91 6.49 -5.05
N ALA A 237 -14.03 6.97 -5.59
CA ALA A 237 -14.05 7.78 -6.81
C ALA A 237 -15.24 8.75 -6.80
N ALA A 238 -15.23 9.72 -7.72
CA ALA A 238 -16.39 10.59 -7.93
C ALA A 238 -17.63 9.81 -8.39
N GLY A 239 -17.41 8.70 -9.11
CA GLY A 239 -18.45 7.77 -9.51
C GLY A 239 -17.86 6.50 -10.13
N PHE A 240 -18.75 5.62 -10.61
CA PHE A 240 -18.35 4.36 -11.25
C PHE A 240 -19.18 4.14 -12.52
N ARG A 241 -18.53 3.69 -13.60
CA ARG A 241 -19.22 3.36 -14.86
C ARG A 241 -20.23 2.23 -14.64
N ARG A 242 -21.37 2.27 -15.35
CA ARG A 242 -22.43 1.27 -15.17
C ARG A 242 -22.01 -0.14 -15.61
N ASN A 243 -21.27 -0.25 -16.72
CA ASN A 243 -21.00 -1.54 -17.36
C ASN A 243 -19.89 -2.34 -16.67
N ASP A 244 -18.71 -1.74 -16.50
CA ASP A 244 -17.52 -2.42 -15.96
C ASP A 244 -17.14 -1.96 -14.56
N ARG A 245 -17.94 -1.05 -13.97
CA ARG A 245 -17.74 -0.51 -12.62
C ARG A 245 -16.35 0.10 -12.42
N ALA A 246 -15.69 0.50 -13.50
CA ALA A 246 -14.42 1.20 -13.39
C ALA A 246 -14.63 2.57 -12.74
N PRO A 247 -13.66 3.02 -11.91
CA PRO A 247 -13.75 4.32 -11.26
C PRO A 247 -13.73 5.45 -12.29
N ILE A 248 -14.61 6.42 -12.09
CA ILE A 248 -14.61 7.71 -12.78
C ILE A 248 -14.01 8.71 -11.81
N ASP A 249 -12.89 9.30 -12.19
CA ASP A 249 -12.16 10.27 -11.36
C ASP A 249 -11.81 9.66 -9.98
N PRO A 250 -10.83 8.72 -9.93
CA PRO A 250 -10.39 8.09 -8.69
C PRO A 250 -9.61 9.07 -7.81
N VAL A 251 -9.58 8.82 -6.50
CA VAL A 251 -8.87 9.66 -5.53
C VAL A 251 -7.38 9.83 -5.83
N ARG A 252 -6.74 8.86 -6.52
CA ARG A 252 -5.30 8.87 -6.82
C ARG A 252 -4.80 10.15 -7.48
N ARG A 253 -5.63 10.81 -8.31
CA ARG A 253 -5.23 12.05 -8.99
C ARG A 253 -4.98 13.23 -8.04
N HIS A 254 -5.49 13.15 -6.82
CA HIS A 254 -5.25 14.15 -5.79
C HIS A 254 -3.92 13.96 -5.06
N TRP A 255 -3.20 12.86 -5.35
CA TRP A 255 -1.87 12.53 -4.83
C TRP A 255 -0.80 12.56 -5.92
N VAL A 256 -1.05 11.85 -7.03
CA VAL A 256 -0.11 11.75 -8.15
C VAL A 256 -0.62 12.62 -9.29
N ALA A 257 0.18 13.60 -9.68
CA ALA A 257 -0.12 14.45 -10.83
C ALA A 257 -0.20 13.62 -12.11
N SER A 258 -1.30 13.77 -12.84
CA SER A 258 -1.37 13.38 -14.25
C SER A 258 -1.05 14.59 -15.12
N LYS A 259 -0.48 14.36 -16.30
CA LYS A 259 -0.21 15.41 -17.29
C LYS A 259 -1.46 16.26 -17.53
N ASN A 260 -1.32 17.59 -17.46
CA ASN A 260 -2.41 18.58 -17.61
C ASN A 260 -3.45 18.58 -16.48
N GLN A 261 -3.17 17.94 -15.34
CA GLN A 261 -4.04 17.91 -14.16
C GLN A 261 -3.26 18.19 -12.87
N GLU A 262 -2.17 18.96 -12.95
CA GLU A 262 -1.29 19.25 -11.82
C GLU A 262 -2.04 19.97 -10.68
N THR A 263 -3.00 20.83 -11.02
CA THR A 263 -3.84 21.57 -10.06
C THR A 263 -4.87 20.70 -9.33
N ALA A 264 -5.03 19.43 -9.73
CA ALA A 264 -5.87 18.47 -9.03
C ALA A 264 -5.20 17.88 -7.78
N VAL A 265 -3.87 17.93 -7.70
CA VAL A 265 -3.10 17.41 -6.57
C VAL A 265 -3.26 18.35 -5.38
N VAL A 266 -3.87 17.85 -4.30
CA VAL A 266 -4.14 18.61 -3.08
C VAL A 266 -3.61 17.94 -1.83
N MET A 267 -3.33 16.63 -1.89
CA MET A 267 -2.73 15.87 -0.79
C MET A 267 -1.21 16.02 -0.85
N GLN A 268 -0.60 16.34 0.28
CA GLN A 268 0.83 16.71 0.38
C GLN A 268 1.68 15.68 1.07
N GLY A 269 1.11 14.69 1.74
CA GLY A 269 1.91 13.65 2.38
C GLY A 269 2.22 13.87 3.85
N ARG A 270 1.86 15.03 4.41
CA ARG A 270 2.42 15.53 5.69
C ARG A 270 1.58 15.20 6.91
N ARG A 271 0.27 15.47 6.85
CA ARG A 271 -0.70 15.28 7.93
C ARG A 271 -1.98 14.73 7.34
N GLY A 272 -2.43 13.58 7.84
CA GLY A 272 -3.58 12.84 7.37
C GLY A 272 -4.87 13.64 7.45
N VAL A 273 -5.07 14.38 8.56
CA VAL A 273 -6.23 15.28 8.73
C VAL A 273 -6.27 16.33 7.61
N ASP A 274 -5.14 16.97 7.32
CA ASP A 274 -5.08 18.07 6.35
C ASP A 274 -5.31 17.55 4.92
N ASP A 275 -4.72 16.41 4.57
CA ASP A 275 -4.89 15.77 3.26
C ASP A 275 -6.34 15.32 3.04
N ALA A 276 -6.96 14.71 4.05
CA ALA A 276 -8.36 14.31 4.01
C ALA A 276 -9.31 15.52 3.83
N VAL A 277 -9.09 16.59 4.60
CA VAL A 277 -9.86 17.83 4.47
C VAL A 277 -9.64 18.47 3.10
N ALA A 278 -8.40 18.53 2.62
CA ALA A 278 -8.07 19.08 1.30
C ALA A 278 -8.77 18.31 0.17
N LEU A 279 -8.85 16.97 0.27
CA LEU A 279 -9.62 16.15 -0.66
C LEU A 279 -11.12 16.51 -0.65
N VAL A 280 -11.75 16.57 0.53
CA VAL A 280 -13.18 16.92 0.65
C VAL A 280 -13.44 18.31 0.07
N ARG A 281 -12.61 19.29 0.44
CA ARG A 281 -12.70 20.66 -0.06
C ARG A 281 -12.61 20.70 -1.58
N ARG A 282 -11.63 19.99 -2.16
CA ARG A 282 -11.44 19.95 -3.61
C ARG A 282 -12.64 19.33 -4.32
N ARG A 283 -13.20 18.24 -3.79
CA ARG A 283 -14.38 17.57 -4.34
C ARG A 283 -15.64 18.43 -4.29
N LEU A 284 -15.82 19.22 -3.24
CA LEU A 284 -16.93 20.18 -3.15
C LEU A 284 -16.80 21.31 -4.18
N ILE A 285 -15.58 21.83 -4.38
CA ILE A 285 -15.31 22.87 -5.38
C ILE A 285 -15.66 22.34 -6.78
N GLU A 286 -15.16 21.16 -7.13
CA GLU A 286 -15.40 20.55 -8.45
C GLU A 286 -16.87 20.21 -8.67
N ALA A 287 -17.55 19.68 -7.66
CA ALA A 287 -19.00 19.44 -7.73
C ALA A 287 -19.78 20.74 -7.97
N THR A 288 -19.41 21.82 -7.29
CA THR A 288 -20.03 23.15 -7.46
C THR A 288 -19.81 23.69 -8.86
N GLN A 289 -18.61 23.55 -9.42
CA GLN A 289 -18.29 23.97 -10.80
C GLN A 289 -19.14 23.24 -11.85
N THR A 290 -19.55 21.99 -11.58
CA THR A 290 -20.43 21.22 -12.46
C THR A 290 -21.92 21.32 -12.09
N GLY A 291 -22.29 22.20 -11.15
CA GLY A 291 -23.67 22.36 -10.67
C GLY A 291 -24.20 21.21 -9.80
N LEU A 292 -23.34 20.28 -9.38
CA LEU A 292 -23.70 19.14 -8.54
C LEU A 292 -23.76 19.56 -7.06
N ARG A 293 -24.92 19.41 -6.43
CA ARG A 293 -25.13 19.72 -5.00
C ARG A 293 -24.92 18.51 -4.09
N ARG A 294 -23.81 17.79 -4.29
CA ARG A 294 -23.45 16.57 -3.54
C ARG A 294 -21.93 16.52 -3.32
N LEU A 295 -21.46 15.76 -2.33
CA LEU A 295 -20.04 15.47 -2.14
C LEU A 295 -19.68 14.17 -2.88
N PRO A 296 -19.03 14.20 -4.05
CA PRO A 296 -18.78 13.02 -4.88
C PRO A 296 -17.62 12.18 -4.33
N LEU A 297 -17.89 11.44 -3.25
CA LEU A 297 -16.99 10.46 -2.64
C LEU A 297 -17.74 9.13 -2.50
N MET A 298 -17.71 8.34 -3.57
CA MET A 298 -18.41 7.05 -3.64
C MET A 298 -17.43 5.90 -3.39
N PRO A 299 -17.79 4.91 -2.56
CA PRO A 299 -16.94 3.74 -2.33
C PRO A 299 -17.01 2.79 -3.53
N ALA A 300 -15.90 2.15 -3.86
CA ALA A 300 -15.95 0.96 -4.71
C ALA A 300 -16.75 -0.16 -4.03
N ARG A 301 -17.15 -1.16 -4.83
CA ARG A 301 -17.83 -2.36 -4.33
C ARG A 301 -17.00 -2.98 -3.19
N GLN A 302 -17.62 -3.26 -2.05
CA GLN A 302 -16.97 -3.83 -0.85
C GLN A 302 -15.82 -3.00 -0.24
N ALA A 303 -15.69 -1.72 -0.60
CA ALA A 303 -14.71 -0.79 -0.03
C ALA A 303 -15.41 0.42 0.64
N ALA A 304 -16.61 0.21 1.19
CA ALA A 304 -17.29 1.24 1.97
C ALA A 304 -16.80 1.21 3.41
N THR A 305 -16.72 2.39 4.02
CA THR A 305 -16.34 2.50 5.44
C THR A 305 -17.42 1.92 6.33
N ARG A 306 -17.01 1.15 7.34
CA ARG A 306 -17.90 0.55 8.33
C ARG A 306 -18.18 1.54 9.47
N LEU A 307 -19.33 1.39 10.14
CA LEU A 307 -19.76 2.29 11.22
C LEU A 307 -18.77 2.31 12.40
N ALA A 308 -18.27 1.15 12.80
CA ALA A 308 -17.33 1.05 13.92
C ALA A 308 -16.00 1.76 13.63
N ASP A 309 -15.49 1.64 12.40
CA ASP A 309 -14.25 2.32 11.98
C ASP A 309 -14.45 3.84 11.93
N LEU A 310 -15.62 4.32 11.47
CA LEU A 310 -15.97 5.73 11.53
C LEU A 310 -16.09 6.23 12.96
N ALA A 311 -16.65 5.42 13.86
CA ALA A 311 -16.78 5.79 15.25
C ALA A 311 -15.41 5.98 15.91
N ALA A 312 -14.48 5.02 15.70
CA ALA A 312 -13.10 5.11 16.17
C ALA A 312 -12.39 6.35 15.57
N LEU A 313 -12.55 6.58 14.26
CA LEU A 313 -11.98 7.75 13.59
C LEU A 313 -12.52 9.05 14.19
N THR A 314 -13.84 9.19 14.35
CA THR A 314 -14.43 10.43 14.89
C THR A 314 -14.13 10.67 16.37
N ALA A 315 -13.74 9.60 17.09
CA ALA A 315 -13.32 9.66 18.49
C ALA A 315 -11.82 9.96 18.67
N GLY A 316 -11.03 10.03 17.58
CA GLY A 316 -9.58 10.27 17.66
C GLY A 316 -8.76 9.05 18.04
N GLU A 317 -9.31 7.84 17.83
CA GLU A 317 -8.66 6.57 18.20
C GLU A 317 -7.88 5.94 17.05
N VAL A 318 -7.85 6.59 15.89
CA VAL A 318 -7.20 6.10 14.67
C VAL A 318 -6.00 6.97 14.34
N ASP A 319 -4.86 6.34 14.03
CA ASP A 319 -3.72 7.06 13.45
C ASP A 319 -4.02 7.40 11.98
N LEU A 320 -4.47 8.63 11.75
CA LEU A 320 -4.84 9.09 10.42
C LEU A 320 -3.64 9.33 9.50
N ASP A 321 -2.46 9.61 10.06
CA ASP A 321 -1.23 9.81 9.28
C ASP A 321 -0.79 8.46 8.70
N HIS A 322 -0.78 7.41 9.54
CA HIS A 322 -0.53 6.04 9.09
C HIS A 322 -1.60 5.57 8.10
N THR A 323 -2.89 5.79 8.41
CA THR A 323 -4.02 5.42 7.54
C THR A 323 -3.87 5.99 6.14
N LEU A 324 -3.58 7.30 5.99
CA LEU A 324 -3.42 7.90 4.67
C LEU A 324 -2.10 7.52 3.99
N SER A 325 -1.05 7.21 4.75
CA SER A 325 0.19 6.64 4.19
C SER A 325 -0.10 5.31 3.49
N CYS A 326 -0.80 4.39 4.15
CA CYS A 326 -1.25 3.12 3.57
C CYS A 326 -2.21 3.34 2.40
N ALA A 327 -3.16 4.27 2.53
CA ALA A 327 -4.13 4.57 1.48
C ALA A 327 -3.44 4.98 0.16
N ARG A 328 -2.38 5.79 0.21
CA ARG A 328 -1.65 6.26 -1.00
C ARG A 328 -1.10 5.11 -1.84
N VAL A 329 -0.60 4.06 -1.21
CA VAL A 329 -0.15 2.84 -1.91
C VAL A 329 -1.35 2.12 -2.52
N LEU A 330 -2.41 1.92 -1.72
CA LEU A 330 -3.62 1.24 -2.15
C LEU A 330 -4.37 1.98 -3.26
N MET A 331 -4.16 3.30 -3.45
CA MET A 331 -4.72 4.05 -4.58
C MET A 331 -4.20 3.53 -5.93
N ALA A 332 -3.05 2.85 -5.95
CA ALA A 332 -2.53 2.21 -7.15
C ALA A 332 -3.22 0.87 -7.47
N VAL A 333 -4.08 0.34 -6.61
CA VAL A 333 -4.86 -0.88 -6.89
C VAL A 333 -5.74 -0.68 -8.12
N LYS A 334 -5.69 -1.65 -9.02
CA LYS A 334 -6.40 -1.65 -10.31
C LYS A 334 -7.92 -1.70 -10.07
N GLY A 335 -8.56 -0.54 -10.06
CA GLY A 335 -10.00 -0.41 -9.79
C GLY A 335 -10.91 -1.24 -10.69
N ARG A 336 -10.51 -1.51 -11.95
CA ARG A 336 -11.25 -2.41 -12.86
C ARG A 336 -11.15 -3.87 -12.43
N GLU A 337 -9.99 -4.32 -11.97
CA GLU A 337 -9.81 -5.67 -11.44
C GLU A 337 -10.50 -5.83 -10.09
N TRP A 338 -10.42 -4.79 -9.23
CA TRP A 338 -11.17 -4.74 -7.97
C TRP A 338 -12.68 -4.91 -8.19
N ALA A 339 -13.26 -4.26 -9.20
CA ALA A 339 -14.67 -4.41 -9.52
C ALA A 339 -15.07 -5.86 -9.82
N GLN A 340 -14.18 -6.63 -10.47
CA GLN A 340 -14.39 -8.02 -10.84
C GLN A 340 -14.12 -8.98 -9.67
N ARG A 341 -13.04 -8.74 -8.93
CA ARG A 341 -12.54 -9.60 -7.84
C ARG A 341 -12.18 -8.74 -6.61
N PRO A 342 -13.19 -8.16 -5.95
CA PRO A 342 -12.95 -7.37 -4.76
C PRO A 342 -12.38 -8.27 -3.65
N GLN A 343 -11.46 -7.72 -2.87
CA GLN A 343 -10.99 -8.40 -1.66
C GLN A 343 -11.87 -8.03 -0.48
N THR A 344 -11.98 -8.94 0.47
CA THR A 344 -12.69 -8.68 1.73
C THR A 344 -11.67 -8.42 2.82
N THR A 345 -11.87 -7.36 3.60
CA THR A 345 -11.13 -7.13 4.85
C THR A 345 -11.89 -7.71 6.03
N GLN A 346 -11.18 -8.09 7.09
CA GLN A 346 -11.79 -8.59 8.32
C GLN A 346 -12.78 -7.58 8.90
N ASN A 347 -13.88 -8.08 9.45
CA ASN A 347 -14.90 -7.22 10.06
C ASN A 347 -14.44 -6.73 11.44
N PRO A 348 -14.87 -5.52 11.86
CA PRO A 348 -14.63 -5.04 13.21
C PRO A 348 -15.28 -5.98 14.23
N VAL A 349 -14.57 -6.24 15.33
CA VAL A 349 -15.05 -7.10 16.42
C VAL A 349 -16.24 -6.47 17.14
N MET A 350 -16.25 -5.14 17.27
CA MET A 350 -17.28 -4.40 17.98
C MET A 350 -18.16 -3.57 17.05
N VAL A 351 -19.45 -3.53 17.36
CA VAL A 351 -20.39 -2.58 16.74
C VAL A 351 -20.35 -1.28 17.55
N ARG A 352 -19.84 -0.21 16.94
CA ARG A 352 -19.84 1.14 17.52
C ARG A 352 -20.44 2.14 16.53
N TRP A 353 -21.07 3.17 17.07
CA TRP A 353 -21.68 4.23 16.30
C TRP A 353 -20.91 5.54 16.47
N PRO A 354 -20.73 6.33 15.40
CA PRO A 354 -20.22 7.70 15.51
C PRO A 354 -21.17 8.58 16.32
N ASP A 355 -20.70 9.76 16.73
CA ASP A 355 -21.52 10.78 17.39
C ASP A 355 -22.72 11.20 16.50
N GLU A 356 -23.90 11.41 17.11
CA GLU A 356 -25.13 11.75 16.37
C GLU A 356 -25.04 13.07 15.61
N GLY A 357 -24.29 14.06 16.13
CA GLY A 357 -23.99 15.30 15.42
C GLY A 357 -23.20 15.05 14.15
N TRP A 358 -22.20 14.15 14.21
CA TRP A 358 -21.45 13.74 13.03
C TRP A 358 -22.31 12.94 12.04
N GLN A 359 -23.20 12.07 12.53
CA GLN A 359 -24.13 11.33 11.69
C GLN A 359 -25.03 12.29 10.89
N ALA A 360 -25.55 13.36 11.52
CA ALA A 360 -26.35 14.38 10.85
C ALA A 360 -25.54 15.10 9.76
N ILE A 361 -24.31 15.52 10.07
CA ILE A 361 -23.39 16.12 9.10
C ILE A 361 -23.15 15.19 7.91
N ARG A 362 -22.87 13.90 8.17
CA ARG A 362 -22.63 12.90 7.14
C ARG A 362 -23.82 12.76 6.18
N LEU A 363 -25.04 12.66 6.72
CA LEU A 363 -26.24 12.54 5.90
C LEU A 363 -26.50 13.78 5.03
N ALA A 364 -26.16 14.98 5.53
CA ALA A 364 -26.23 16.21 4.75
C ALA A 364 -25.15 16.31 3.64
N MET A 365 -24.11 15.48 3.72
CA MET A 365 -22.95 15.45 2.83
C MET A 365 -22.91 14.19 1.95
N LEU A 366 -24.05 13.54 1.69
CA LEU A 366 -24.05 12.30 0.89
C LEU A 366 -23.78 12.53 -0.61
N PRO A 367 -23.04 11.63 -1.28
CA PRO A 367 -22.87 11.60 -2.74
C PRO A 367 -24.15 11.29 -3.54
N TRP A 368 -25.23 10.87 -2.88
CA TRP A 368 -26.50 10.45 -3.48
C TRP A 368 -27.70 10.88 -2.61
N PRO A 369 -28.95 10.83 -3.14
CA PRO A 369 -30.14 11.00 -2.31
C PRO A 369 -30.19 9.93 -1.22
N LEU A 370 -30.89 10.22 -0.12
CA LEU A 370 -31.18 9.27 0.94
C LEU A 370 -31.78 7.96 0.37
N PRO A 371 -31.69 6.83 1.08
CA PRO A 371 -32.17 5.55 0.58
C PRO A 371 -33.61 5.54 0.08
N ASP A 372 -34.47 6.40 0.64
CA ASP A 372 -35.87 6.63 0.25
C ASP A 372 -36.05 7.63 -0.91
N GLY A 373 -34.97 8.07 -1.55
CA GLY A 373 -34.98 8.97 -2.69
C GLY A 373 -34.92 10.47 -2.36
N ARG A 374 -35.06 10.86 -1.09
CA ARG A 374 -35.05 12.29 -0.69
C ARG A 374 -33.67 12.91 -0.89
N SER A 375 -33.63 14.10 -1.49
CA SER A 375 -32.36 14.80 -1.75
C SER A 375 -32.12 15.90 -0.72
N VAL A 376 -31.09 15.74 0.11
CA VAL A 376 -30.74 16.72 1.16
C VAL A 376 -30.08 17.97 0.60
N GLY A 377 -29.19 17.80 -0.38
CA GLY A 377 -28.39 18.89 -0.94
C GLY A 377 -27.25 19.32 -0.02
N THR A 378 -26.02 19.16 -0.48
CA THR A 378 -24.80 19.48 0.26
C THR A 378 -24.59 20.99 0.38
N ASP A 379 -24.18 21.44 1.57
CA ASP A 379 -23.81 22.83 1.85
C ASP A 379 -22.31 22.94 2.19
N PRO A 380 -21.47 23.52 1.32
CA PRO A 380 -20.03 23.67 1.58
C PRO A 380 -19.70 24.47 2.83
N ALA A 381 -20.63 25.25 3.40
CA ALA A 381 -20.43 25.94 4.67
C ALA A 381 -20.21 24.97 5.83
N ILE A 382 -20.80 23.76 5.79
CA ILE A 382 -20.61 22.74 6.82
C ILE A 382 -19.12 22.39 6.96
N LEU A 383 -18.44 22.14 5.84
CA LEU A 383 -17.00 21.86 5.86
C LEU A 383 -16.21 23.06 6.43
N ARG A 384 -16.48 24.28 5.97
CA ARG A 384 -15.77 25.48 6.44
C ARG A 384 -15.89 25.68 7.95
N ARG A 385 -17.07 25.38 8.52
CA ARG A 385 -17.32 25.47 9.96
C ARG A 385 -16.54 24.42 10.74
N LEU A 386 -16.50 23.18 10.26
CA LEU A 386 -15.68 22.13 10.87
C LEU A 386 -14.19 22.45 10.81
N GLU A 387 -13.70 23.00 9.69
CA GLU A 387 -12.30 23.44 9.54
C GLU A 387 -11.91 24.53 10.55
N SER A 388 -12.83 25.47 10.83
CA SER A 388 -12.62 26.54 11.81
C SER A 388 -12.86 26.11 13.26
N GLY A 389 -13.19 24.85 13.54
CA GLY A 389 -13.46 24.35 14.88
C GLY A 389 -14.90 24.56 15.38
N ASP A 390 -15.80 25.07 14.53
CA ASP A 390 -17.17 25.44 14.85
C ASP A 390 -18.14 24.28 14.54
N ALA A 391 -18.07 23.21 15.33
CA ALA A 391 -18.92 22.05 15.16
C ALA A 391 -20.40 22.35 15.40
N ALA A 392 -20.72 23.24 16.34
CA ALA A 392 -22.10 23.61 16.66
C ALA A 392 -22.84 24.16 15.43
N THR A 393 -22.25 25.15 14.76
CA THR A 393 -22.86 25.72 13.55
C THR A 393 -22.89 24.72 12.39
N ALA A 394 -21.88 23.83 12.29
CA ALA A 394 -21.88 22.76 11.28
C ALA A 394 -23.06 21.79 11.49
N ILE A 395 -23.33 21.39 12.73
CA ILE A 395 -24.47 20.54 13.10
C ILE A 395 -25.79 21.26 12.79
N GLU A 396 -25.94 22.51 13.19
CA GLU A 396 -27.15 23.29 12.91
C GLU A 396 -27.47 23.39 11.41
N LEU A 397 -26.45 23.65 10.59
CA LEU A 397 -26.59 23.67 9.13
C LEU A 397 -27.01 22.31 8.58
N ALA A 398 -26.39 21.22 9.06
CA ALA A 398 -26.76 19.86 8.67
C ALA A 398 -28.20 19.52 9.04
N LEU A 399 -28.62 19.80 10.28
CA LEU A 399 -29.98 19.57 10.76
C LEU A 399 -31.02 20.41 10.02
N ARG A 400 -30.66 21.64 9.61
CA ARG A 400 -31.53 22.48 8.76
C ARG A 400 -31.75 21.84 7.39
N ARG A 401 -30.69 21.31 6.77
CA ARG A 401 -30.78 20.62 5.47
C ARG A 401 -31.58 19.33 5.56
N LEU A 402 -31.35 18.54 6.61
CA LEU A 402 -32.09 17.31 6.87
C LEU A 402 -33.58 17.57 7.08
N ARG A 403 -33.94 18.58 7.90
CA ARG A 403 -35.35 18.99 8.08
C ARG A 403 -36.00 19.47 6.79
N ALA A 404 -35.28 20.24 5.96
CA ALA A 404 -35.78 20.67 4.65
C ALA A 404 -36.04 19.49 3.69
N ALA A 405 -35.32 18.38 3.88
CA ALA A 405 -35.55 17.11 3.19
C ALA A 405 -36.54 16.19 3.91
N GLY A 406 -37.20 16.65 4.98
CA GLY A 406 -38.22 15.91 5.73
C GLY A 406 -37.67 14.89 6.74
N VAL A 407 -36.38 14.91 7.08
CA VAL A 407 -35.79 14.04 8.11
C VAL A 407 -35.93 14.72 9.47
N SER A 408 -36.62 14.06 10.40
CA SER A 408 -36.89 14.57 11.75
C SER A 408 -35.86 14.07 12.74
N ALA A 409 -34.66 14.66 12.69
CA ALA A 409 -33.57 14.30 13.59
C ALA A 409 -33.93 14.51 15.09
N THR A 410 -33.65 13.49 15.91
CA THR A 410 -33.82 13.50 17.38
C THR A 410 -32.88 14.51 18.06
N ILE A 411 -31.63 14.58 17.60
CA ILE A 411 -30.65 15.58 18.04
C ILE A 411 -31.09 17.00 17.63
N ARG A 412 -31.00 17.95 18.57
CA ARG A 412 -31.38 19.35 18.35
C ARG A 412 -30.18 20.29 18.21
N ALA A 413 -29.11 20.01 18.95
CA ALA A 413 -27.85 20.74 18.92
C ALA A 413 -26.75 19.82 19.46
N GLY A 414 -25.49 20.20 19.24
CA GLY A 414 -24.32 19.51 19.79
C GLY A 414 -23.09 20.39 19.63
N THR A 415 -22.03 20.08 20.37
CA THR A 415 -20.73 20.75 20.22
C THR A 415 -19.62 19.79 20.62
N VAL A 416 -18.43 20.00 20.06
CA VAL A 416 -17.22 19.26 20.37
C VAL A 416 -16.02 20.21 20.38
N ALA A 417 -14.88 19.75 20.88
CA ALA A 417 -13.64 20.52 20.83
C ALA A 417 -13.24 20.87 19.37
N PRO A 418 -12.56 22.01 19.14
CA PRO A 418 -12.12 22.42 17.80
C PRO A 418 -11.32 21.36 17.04
N GLU A 419 -10.50 20.59 17.74
CA GLU A 419 -9.69 19.49 17.19
C GLU A 419 -10.58 18.36 16.69
N THR A 420 -11.59 17.97 17.48
CA THR A 420 -12.59 16.96 17.10
C THR A 420 -13.43 17.44 15.92
N ALA A 421 -13.78 18.73 15.85
CA ALA A 421 -14.47 19.31 14.70
C ALA A 421 -13.66 19.19 13.40
N ARG A 422 -12.34 19.46 13.46
CA ARG A 422 -11.45 19.24 12.30
C ARG A 422 -11.32 17.77 11.94
N LEU A 423 -11.29 16.88 12.93
CA LEU A 423 -11.30 15.44 12.70
C LEU A 423 -12.60 14.98 12.04
N TRP A 424 -13.74 15.56 12.42
CA TRP A 424 -15.02 15.34 11.75
C TRP A 424 -15.02 15.79 10.29
N ALA A 425 -14.34 16.90 9.97
CA ALA A 425 -14.11 17.33 8.58
C ALA A 425 -13.27 16.30 7.81
N ALA A 426 -12.18 15.80 8.41
CA ALA A 426 -11.35 14.77 7.79
C ALA A 426 -12.13 13.45 7.58
N ALA A 427 -12.97 13.07 8.57
CA ALA A 427 -13.81 11.88 8.47
C ALA A 427 -14.76 11.95 7.27
N LEU A 428 -15.16 13.14 6.79
CA LEU A 428 -15.95 13.29 5.56
C LEU A 428 -15.30 12.68 4.31
N ALA A 429 -13.97 12.58 4.30
CA ALA A 429 -13.19 12.01 3.19
C ALA A 429 -13.34 10.49 3.03
N PHE A 430 -13.90 9.81 4.05
CA PHE A 430 -14.11 8.37 4.04
C PHE A 430 -15.52 8.04 3.53
N PRO A 431 -15.66 7.26 2.45
CA PRO A 431 -16.94 7.04 1.80
C PRO A 431 -17.80 6.05 2.59
N VAL A 432 -19.10 6.31 2.69
CA VAL A 432 -20.08 5.41 3.31
C VAL A 432 -20.90 4.69 2.25
N GLY A 433 -21.41 3.50 2.54
CA GLY A 433 -22.35 2.78 1.68
C GLY A 433 -23.80 3.27 1.83
N ARG A 434 -24.67 2.88 0.91
CA ARG A 434 -26.12 3.16 1.00
C ARG A 434 -26.77 2.49 2.23
N GLU A 435 -26.35 1.27 2.54
CA GLU A 435 -26.81 0.55 3.73
C GLU A 435 -26.44 1.30 5.02
N THR A 436 -25.18 1.75 5.13
CA THR A 436 -24.73 2.59 6.24
C THR A 436 -25.56 3.86 6.36
N ALA A 437 -25.81 4.56 5.25
CA ALA A 437 -26.65 5.76 5.26
C ALA A 437 -28.09 5.46 5.74
N GLY A 438 -28.68 4.33 5.35
CA GLY A 438 -30.00 3.90 5.85
C GLY A 438 -30.02 3.66 7.35
N LYS A 439 -29.01 2.97 7.88
CA LYS A 439 -28.82 2.77 9.33
C LYS A 439 -28.71 4.09 10.09
N LEU A 440 -27.98 5.07 9.53
CA LEU A 440 -27.86 6.41 10.13
C LEU A 440 -29.20 7.17 10.12
N VAL A 441 -29.98 7.10 9.02
CA VAL A 441 -31.31 7.72 8.94
C VAL A 441 -32.25 7.12 9.97
N GLN A 442 -32.35 5.79 10.04
CA GLN A 442 -33.22 5.09 10.99
C GLN A 442 -32.88 5.43 12.45
N ARG A 443 -31.60 5.64 12.75
CA ARG A 443 -31.16 6.04 14.09
C ARG A 443 -31.54 7.49 14.43
N LEU A 444 -31.36 8.41 13.48
CA LEU A 444 -31.65 9.83 13.70
C LEU A 444 -33.14 10.16 13.61
N ASP A 445 -33.91 9.41 12.83
CA ASP A 445 -35.35 9.56 12.65
C ASP A 445 -36.06 8.21 12.87
N PRO A 446 -36.20 7.76 14.13
CA PRO A 446 -36.78 6.45 14.44
C PRO A 446 -38.25 6.32 14.02
N GLN A 447 -38.93 7.45 13.79
CA GLN A 447 -40.32 7.47 13.35
C GLN A 447 -40.47 7.37 11.83
N SER A 448 -39.36 7.46 11.07
CA SER A 448 -39.40 7.22 9.64
C SER A 448 -39.66 5.73 9.37
N SER A 449 -40.88 5.41 8.96
CA SER A 449 -41.29 4.08 8.53
C SER A 449 -40.75 3.78 7.14
N THR A 450 -39.45 3.58 7.01
CA THR A 450 -38.81 3.12 5.77
C THR A 450 -37.96 1.88 6.06
N ALA A 451 -38.62 0.72 5.93
CA ALA A 451 -38.01 -0.59 5.76
C ALA A 451 -37.91 -0.91 4.27
#